data_AF-A0A0P7WIV5-F1
#
_entry.id   AF-A0A0P7WIV5-F1
#
_cell.length_a   1.000
_cell.length_b   1.000
_cell.length_c   1.000
_cell.angle_alpha   90.00
_cell.angle_beta   90.00
_cell.angle_gamma   90.00
#
_symmetry.space_group_name_H-M   'P 1'
#
loop_
_entity.id
_entity.type
_entity.pdbx_description
1 polymer ?
#
loop_
_entity_poly.entity_id
_entity_poly.type
_entity_poly.pdbx_seq_one_letter_code
_entity_poly.pdbx_strand_id
1 'polypeptide(L)'
;MDWHDLFGPIGTEGTRRMRIVTGLIGALAGGGIGYLWWIAELGDPMSPVLTVLIGAALGGAFGALFSLLVVGALLAILAVAAIIAWQVVVKG
;
A
#
# COMPACT_ATOMS: atom_id res chain seq x y z
N MET A 1 -16.32 -0.69 -20.16
CA MET A 1 -16.24 -0.23 -18.76
C MET A 1 -15.88 1.23 -18.84
N ASP A 2 -16.73 2.09 -18.31
CA ASP A 2 -16.54 3.53 -18.40
C ASP A 2 -15.51 3.98 -17.34
N TRP A 3 -14.75 5.03 -17.62
CA TRP A 3 -13.78 5.60 -16.68
C TRP A 3 -14.46 6.06 -15.37
N HIS A 4 -15.73 6.45 -15.47
CA HIS A 4 -16.57 6.80 -14.33
C HIS A 4 -16.94 5.59 -13.43
N ASP A 5 -16.97 4.38 -13.97
CA ASP A 5 -17.23 3.16 -13.18
C ASP A 5 -15.99 2.71 -12.38
N LEU A 6 -14.79 3.11 -12.84
CA LEU A 6 -13.52 2.74 -12.21
C LEU A 6 -13.25 3.56 -10.94
N PHE A 7 -13.68 4.82 -10.93
CA PHE A 7 -13.47 5.77 -9.83
C PHE A 7 -14.77 6.21 -9.14
N GLY A 8 -15.90 5.58 -9.48
CA GLY A 8 -17.18 5.83 -8.83
C GLY A 8 -17.31 5.10 -7.47
N PRO A 9 -18.26 5.51 -6.60
CA PRO A 9 -18.38 5.02 -5.21
C PRO A 9 -18.51 3.49 -5.07
N ILE A 10 -18.99 2.80 -6.10
CA ILE A 10 -19.21 1.35 -6.14
C ILE A 10 -17.94 0.59 -6.59
N GLY A 11 -17.03 1.25 -7.32
CA GLY A 11 -15.79 0.66 -7.84
C GLY A 11 -14.58 0.80 -6.90
N THR A 12 -14.64 1.77 -5.98
CA THR A 12 -13.46 2.33 -5.29
C THR A 12 -13.03 1.60 -4.01
N GLU A 13 -13.90 0.86 -3.33
CA GLU A 13 -13.56 0.30 -2.01
C GLU A 13 -13.61 -1.22 -1.97
N GLY A 14 -12.49 -1.84 -1.61
CA GLY A 14 -12.39 -3.27 -1.27
C GLY A 14 -12.49 -4.27 -2.44
N THR A 15 -12.84 -3.82 -3.65
CA THR A 15 -13.04 -4.70 -4.82
C THR A 15 -11.74 -5.36 -5.28
N ARG A 16 -11.83 -6.55 -5.89
CA ARG A 16 -10.67 -7.27 -6.45
C ARG A 16 -9.92 -6.41 -7.47
N ARG A 17 -10.63 -5.58 -8.23
CA ARG A 17 -10.04 -4.67 -9.23
C ARG A 17 -9.20 -3.59 -8.57
N MET A 18 -9.70 -2.96 -7.51
CA MET A 18 -8.93 -1.93 -6.79
C MET A 18 -7.64 -2.48 -6.21
N ARG A 19 -7.66 -3.71 -5.65
CA ARG A 19 -6.45 -4.40 -5.15
C ARG A 19 -5.41 -4.63 -6.25
N ILE A 20 -5.87 -4.98 -7.45
CA ILE A 20 -4.98 -5.16 -8.60
C ILE A 20 -4.41 -3.82 -9.06
N VAL A 21 -5.23 -2.76 -9.11
CA VAL A 21 -4.80 -1.42 -9.50
C VAL A 21 -3.79 -0.85 -8.51
N THR A 22 -4.05 -0.93 -7.19
CA THR A 22 -3.11 -0.45 -6.17
C THR A 22 -1.83 -1.27 -6.16
N GLY A 23 -1.92 -2.59 -6.35
CA GLY A 23 -0.75 -3.45 -6.54
C GLY A 23 0.08 -3.07 -7.76
N LEU A 24 -0.57 -2.76 -8.89
CA LEU A 24 0.09 -2.29 -10.12
C LEU A 24 0.79 -0.95 -9.92
N ILE A 25 0.16 0.00 -9.22
CA ILE A 25 0.77 1.30 -8.93
C ILE A 25 2.01 1.11 -8.06
N GLY A 26 1.94 0.28 -7.01
CA GLY A 26 3.09 -0.04 -6.15
C GLY A 26 4.22 -0.73 -6.92
N ALA A 27 3.89 -1.66 -7.81
CA ALA A 27 4.86 -2.36 -8.64
C ALA A 27 5.54 -1.44 -9.66
N LEU A 28 4.78 -0.53 -10.31
CA LEU A 28 5.33 0.43 -11.25
C LEU A 28 6.24 1.46 -10.57
N ALA A 29 5.79 2.01 -9.43
CA ALA A 29 6.59 2.95 -8.66
C ALA A 29 7.87 2.29 -8.12
N GLY A 30 7.74 1.10 -7.52
CA GLY A 30 8.88 0.34 -7.02
C GLY A 30 9.85 -0.08 -8.14
N GLY A 31 9.33 -0.54 -9.27
CA GLY A 31 10.15 -0.92 -10.43
C GLY A 31 10.88 0.28 -11.05
N GLY A 32 10.24 1.44 -11.11
CA GLY A 32 10.87 2.70 -11.51
C GLY A 32 12.01 3.09 -10.57
N ILE A 33 11.83 2.96 -9.26
CA ILE A 33 12.90 3.21 -8.28
C ILE A 33 14.05 2.21 -8.47
N GLY A 34 13.75 0.92 -8.67
CA GLY A 34 14.75 -0.11 -8.95
C GLY A 34 15.55 0.16 -10.24
N TYR A 35 14.90 0.68 -11.27
CA TYR A 35 15.57 1.11 -12.50
C TYR A 35 16.50 2.30 -12.27
N LEU A 36 16.03 3.33 -11.55
CA LEU A 36 16.82 4.52 -11.23
C LEU A 36 18.03 4.17 -10.36
N TRP A 37 17.86 3.25 -9.42
CA TRP A 37 18.94 2.70 -8.61
C TRP A 37 20.00 2.04 -9.50
N TRP A 38 19.59 1.15 -10.41
CA TRP A 38 20.51 0.48 -11.32
C TRP A 38 21.30 1.46 -12.20
N ILE A 39 20.65 2.52 -12.72
CA ILE A 39 21.34 3.58 -13.46
C ILE A 39 22.35 4.29 -12.57
N ALA A 40 21.99 4.61 -11.33
CA ALA A 40 22.82 5.38 -10.41
C ALA A 40 24.09 4.61 -10.00
N GLU A 41 24.06 3.28 -10.01
CA GLU A 41 25.14 2.45 -9.46
C GLU A 41 26.23 2.06 -10.47
N LEU A 42 26.13 2.51 -11.73
CA LEU A 42 27.16 2.58 -12.81
C LEU A 42 28.23 1.47 -12.92
N GLY A 43 28.02 0.30 -12.30
CA GLY A 43 28.99 -0.78 -12.19
C GLY A 43 28.43 -2.07 -11.58
N ASP A 44 27.14 -2.12 -11.24
CA ASP A 44 26.50 -3.34 -10.77
C ASP A 44 26.29 -4.31 -11.96
N PRO A 45 26.85 -5.54 -11.93
CA PRO A 45 26.64 -6.54 -12.98
C PRO A 45 25.20 -7.07 -13.03
N MET A 46 24.36 -6.71 -12.05
CA MET A 46 22.98 -7.16 -12.03
C MET A 46 22.20 -6.60 -13.23
N SER A 47 21.41 -7.48 -13.87
CA SER A 47 20.68 -7.07 -15.07
C SER A 47 19.64 -6.01 -14.74
N PRO A 48 19.46 -4.98 -15.59
CA PRO A 48 18.47 -3.91 -15.35
C PRO A 48 17.05 -4.43 -15.13
N VAL A 49 16.72 -5.56 -15.76
CA VAL A 49 15.42 -6.22 -15.59
C VAL A 49 15.27 -6.76 -14.18
N LEU A 50 16.32 -7.32 -13.58
CA LEU A 50 16.26 -7.93 -12.27
C LEU A 50 16.16 -6.88 -11.16
N THR A 51 16.87 -5.76 -11.28
CA THR A 51 16.74 -4.60 -10.38
C THR A 51 15.34 -3.99 -10.44
N VAL A 52 14.74 -3.89 -11.63
CA VAL A 52 13.34 -3.46 -11.80
C VAL A 52 12.37 -4.42 -11.14
N LEU A 53 12.54 -5.74 -11.32
CA LEU A 53 11.67 -6.74 -10.70
C LEU A 53 11.78 -6.74 -9.17
N ILE A 54 12.98 -6.61 -8.62
CA ILE A 54 13.20 -6.47 -7.18
C ILE A 54 12.54 -5.19 -6.68
N GLY A 55 12.76 -4.06 -7.36
CA GLY A 55 12.13 -2.79 -7.03
C GLY A 55 10.60 -2.89 -7.02
N ALA A 56 10.01 -3.54 -8.03
CA ALA A 56 8.57 -3.74 -8.14
C ALA A 56 8.01 -4.62 -7.01
N ALA A 57 8.70 -5.70 -6.67
CA ALA A 57 8.32 -6.58 -5.56
C ALA A 57 8.40 -5.86 -4.22
N LEU A 58 9.48 -5.09 -3.97
CA LEU A 58 9.64 -4.30 -2.76
C LEU A 58 8.59 -3.18 -2.67
N GLY A 59 8.33 -2.46 -3.77
CA GLY A 59 7.30 -1.42 -3.82
C GLY A 59 5.91 -1.97 -3.49
N GLY A 60 5.55 -3.13 -4.03
CA GLY A 60 4.32 -3.84 -3.66
C GLY A 60 4.28 -4.26 -2.18
N ALA A 61 5.40 -4.79 -1.66
CA ALA A 61 5.51 -5.22 -0.26
C ALA A 61 5.39 -4.04 0.73
N PHE A 62 6.03 -2.90 0.44
CA PHE A 62 5.92 -1.69 1.25
C PHE A 62 4.49 -1.15 1.27
N GLY A 63 3.78 -1.19 0.14
CA GLY A 63 2.36 -0.83 0.08
C GLY A 63 1.49 -1.72 0.98
N ALA A 64 1.75 -3.03 1.02
CA ALA A 64 1.04 -3.95 1.89
C ALA A 64 1.35 -3.71 3.39
N LEU A 65 2.62 -3.47 3.73
CA LEU A 65 3.03 -3.15 5.10
C LEU A 65 2.41 -1.84 5.59
N PHE A 66 2.36 -0.81 4.74
CA PHE A 66 1.69 0.45 5.06
C PHE A 66 0.20 0.25 5.33
N SER A 67 -0.47 -0.56 4.51
CA SER A 67 -1.88 -0.90 4.75
C SER A 67 -2.10 -1.61 6.10
N LEU A 68 -1.22 -2.53 6.48
CA LEU A 68 -1.29 -3.19 7.80
C LEU A 68 -1.08 -2.22 8.96
N LEU A 69 -0.15 -1.28 8.81
CA LEU A 69 0.09 -0.23 9.80
C LEU A 69 -1.17 0.62 10.03
N VAL A 70 -1.84 1.02 8.95
CA VAL A 70 -3.09 1.80 9.02
C VAL A 70 -4.19 1.02 9.75
N VAL A 71 -4.36 -0.27 9.43
CA VAL A 71 -5.34 -1.13 10.12
C VAL A 71 -5.01 -1.23 11.62
N GLY A 72 -3.73 -1.44 11.97
CA GLY A 72 -3.28 -1.46 13.35
C GLY A 72 -3.57 -0.16 14.11
N ALA A 73 -3.31 0.99 13.47
CA ALA A 73 -3.59 2.30 14.04
C ALA A 73 -5.10 2.51 14.29
N LEU A 74 -5.96 2.09 13.35
CA LEU A 74 -7.42 2.17 13.52
C LEU A 74 -7.90 1.31 14.69
N LEU A 75 -7.38 0.09 14.85
CA LEU A 75 -7.70 -0.77 15.99
C LEU A 75 -7.26 -0.15 17.32
N ALA A 76 -6.08 0.49 17.36
CA ALA A 76 -5.61 1.18 18.55
C ALA A 76 -6.53 2.35 18.92
N ILE A 77 -6.97 3.15 17.94
CA ILE A 77 -7.92 4.25 18.16
C ILE A 77 -9.26 3.71 18.71
N LEU A 78 -9.78 2.62 18.14
CA LEU A 78 -11.01 1.99 18.61
C LEU A 78 -10.87 1.47 20.06
N ALA A 79 -9.73 0.86 20.40
CA ALA A 79 -9.46 0.41 21.76
C ALA A 79 -9.42 1.58 22.75
N VAL A 80 -8.75 2.69 22.39
CA VAL A 80 -8.71 3.91 23.21
C VAL A 80 -10.12 4.48 23.39
N ALA A 81 -10.91 4.57 22.31
CA ALA A 81 -12.29 5.05 22.37
C ALA A 81 -13.17 4.16 23.27
N ALA A 82 -13.02 2.84 23.20
CA ALA A 82 -13.73 1.90 24.06
C ALA A 82 -13.36 2.07 25.54
N ILE A 83 -12.07 2.28 25.84
CA ILE A 83 -11.60 2.54 27.21
C ILE A 83 -12.21 3.83 27.75
N ILE A 84 -12.20 4.91 26.96
CA ILE A 84 -12.79 6.20 27.35
C ILE A 84 -14.29 6.03 27.60
N ALA A 85 -15.01 5.38 26.68
CA ALA A 85 -16.44 5.14 26.83
C ALA A 85 -16.75 4.32 28.09
N TRP A 86 -15.97 3.29 28.39
CA TRP A 86 -16.11 2.50 29.62
C TRP A 86 -15.88 3.34 30.87
N GLN A 87 -14.87 4.21 30.88
CA GLN A 87 -14.63 5.10 32.01
C GLN A 87 -15.78 6.08 32.22
N VAL A 88 -16.36 6.63 31.15
CA VAL A 88 -17.47 7.58 31.24
C VAL A 88 -18.78 6.91 31.68
N VAL A 89 -19.08 5.71 31.17
CA VAL A 89 -20.39 5.06 31.39
C VAL A 89 -20.42 4.21 32.66
N VAL A 90 -19.30 3.58 33.03
CA VAL A 90 -19.26 2.61 34.14
C VAL A 90 -18.67 3.21 35.41
N LYS A 91 -17.79 4.21 35.29
CA LYS A 91 -17.19 4.89 36.46
C LYS A 91 -17.71 6.32 36.68
N GLY A 92 -18.46 6.88 35.73
CA GLY A 92 -19.06 8.22 35.81
C GLY A 92 -20.40 8.23 36.54
#